data_AF-A0A3M1GEV9-F1
#
_entry.id   AF-A0A3M1GEV9-F1
#
_cell.length_a   1.000
_cell.length_b   1.000
_cell.length_c   1.000
_cell.angle_alpha   90.00
_cell.angle_beta   90.00
_cell.angle_gamma   90.00
#
_symmetry.space_group_name_H-M   'P 1'
#
loop_
_entity.id
_entity.type
_entity.pdbx_description
1 polymer ?
#
loop_
_entity_poly.entity_id
_entity_poly.type
_entity_poly.pdbx_seq_one_letter_code
_entity_poly.pdbx_strand_id
1 'polypeptide(L)'
;PSGTIIVTDALVHLLNDDELAAVFAHEIAHIDQRHGVRLVLQNSGVFIVIGTLLGDINSLSGMAGTLPMVLIGSGYSREFEAEADLAAARYLLATRGTTAPMRSALARLLDNAANASMPYLSSHPETEERIEALLEFEKNHKPLSAGRTSDD
;
A
#
# COMPACT_ATOMS: atom_id res chain seq x y z
N PRO A 1 -1.34 -10.53 10.61
CA PRO A 1 -0.58 -11.13 9.47
C PRO A 1 0.84 -11.50 9.93
N SER A 2 1.44 -12.56 9.40
CA SER A 2 2.69 -13.21 9.87
C SER A 2 4.00 -12.50 9.50
N GLY A 3 3.94 -11.27 8.95
CA GLY A 3 5.12 -10.53 8.49
C GLY A 3 5.73 -11.05 7.18
N THR A 4 5.04 -11.96 6.47
CA THR A 4 5.49 -12.49 5.18
C THR A 4 5.04 -11.58 4.05
N ILE A 5 5.99 -11.11 3.24
CA ILE A 5 5.74 -10.35 2.01
C ILE A 5 6.03 -11.27 0.83
N ILE A 6 5.10 -11.33 -0.13
CA ILE A 6 5.24 -12.14 -1.35
C ILE A 6 5.44 -11.17 -2.51
N VAL A 7 6.46 -11.42 -3.33
CA VAL A 7 6.85 -10.57 -4.45
C VAL A 7 6.80 -11.38 -5.72
N THR A 8 6.20 -10.84 -6.78
CA THR A 8 6.13 -11.52 -8.08
C THR A 8 7.36 -11.18 -8.92
N ASP A 9 7.79 -12.13 -9.76
CA ASP A 9 8.88 -11.88 -10.71
C ASP A 9 8.57 -10.71 -11.64
N ALA A 10 7.30 -10.53 -12.03
CA ALA A 10 6.87 -9.41 -12.86
C ALA A 10 7.13 -8.06 -12.18
N LEU A 11 6.88 -7.96 -10.87
CA LEU A 11 7.16 -6.73 -10.11
C LEU A 11 8.67 -6.47 -9.99
N VAL A 12 9.46 -7.52 -9.74
CA VAL A 12 10.93 -7.42 -9.64
C VAL A 12 11.55 -6.98 -10.97
N HIS A 13 11.06 -7.47 -12.10
CA HIS A 13 11.58 -7.05 -13.41
C HIS A 13 11.11 -5.65 -13.83
N LEU A 14 10.01 -5.16 -13.27
CA LEU A 14 9.45 -3.85 -13.60
C LEU A 14 10.18 -2.70 -12.88
N LEU A 15 10.62 -2.93 -11.65
CA LEU A 15 11.14 -1.91 -10.73
C LEU A 15 12.65 -2.07 -10.51
N ASN A 16 13.35 -0.96 -10.29
CA ASN A 16 14.73 -0.99 -9.80
C ASN A 16 14.78 -1.20 -8.27
N ASP A 17 15.99 -1.42 -7.72
CA ASP A 17 16.19 -1.70 -6.29
C ASP A 17 15.63 -0.62 -5.37
N ASP A 18 15.70 0.65 -5.77
CA ASP A 18 15.22 1.78 -4.96
C ASP A 18 13.69 1.87 -4.97
N GLU A 19 13.08 1.64 -6.13
CA GLU A 19 11.64 1.54 -6.31
C GLU A 19 11.07 0.32 -5.57
N LEU A 20 11.75 -0.83 -5.65
CA LEU A 20 11.35 -2.05 -4.95
C LEU A 20 11.47 -1.87 -3.43
N ALA A 21 12.54 -1.21 -2.95
CA ALA A 21 12.68 -0.87 -1.54
C ALA A 21 11.56 0.08 -1.07
N ALA A 22 11.08 0.99 -1.92
CA ALA A 22 9.95 1.85 -1.61
C ALA A 22 8.64 1.06 -1.49
N VAL A 23 8.38 0.13 -2.42
CA VAL A 23 7.22 -0.77 -2.34
C VAL A 23 7.29 -1.63 -1.07
N PHE A 24 8.46 -2.17 -0.71
CA PHE A 24 8.60 -2.91 0.55
C PHE A 24 8.38 -2.05 1.79
N ALA A 25 8.83 -0.81 1.79
CA ALA A 25 8.54 0.11 2.90
C ALA A 25 7.02 0.32 3.08
N HIS A 26 6.29 0.40 1.97
CA HIS A 26 4.83 0.46 1.96
C HIS A 26 4.18 -0.85 2.48
N GLU A 27 4.61 -2.01 1.99
CA GLU A 27 4.09 -3.31 2.47
C GLU A 27 4.36 -3.55 3.96
N ILE A 28 5.55 -3.17 4.43
CA ILE A 28 5.91 -3.24 5.85
C ILE A 28 5.00 -2.32 6.67
N ALA A 29 4.66 -1.14 6.16
CA ALA A 29 3.73 -0.23 6.84
C ALA A 29 2.33 -0.84 6.98
N HIS A 30 1.80 -1.58 5.99
CA HIS A 30 0.54 -2.32 6.14
C HIS A 30 0.60 -3.37 7.26
N ILE A 31 1.73 -4.05 7.40
CA ILE A 31 1.95 -5.05 8.45
C ILE A 31 1.98 -4.38 9.83
N ASP A 32 2.77 -3.31 9.97
CA ASP A 32 2.96 -2.59 11.23
C ASP A 32 1.64 -1.96 11.72
N GLN A 33 0.89 -1.33 10.81
CA GLN A 33 -0.42 -0.74 11.09
C GLN A 33 -1.56 -1.76 11.17
N ARG A 34 -1.25 -3.04 10.99
CA ARG A 34 -2.19 -4.16 11.04
C ARG A 34 -3.41 -3.97 10.12
N HIS A 35 -3.22 -3.36 8.95
CA HIS A 35 -4.30 -3.03 8.01
C HIS A 35 -5.11 -4.28 7.62
N GLY A 36 -4.46 -5.43 7.38
CA GLY A 36 -5.19 -6.67 7.08
C GLY A 36 -6.10 -7.15 8.23
N VAL A 37 -5.70 -6.97 9.49
CA VAL A 37 -6.55 -7.33 10.65
C VAL A 37 -7.70 -6.34 10.79
N ARG A 38 -7.43 -5.04 10.64
CA ARG A 38 -8.45 -3.98 10.66
C ARG A 38 -9.49 -4.20 9.55
N LEU A 39 -9.05 -4.54 8.34
CA LEU A 39 -9.91 -4.87 7.21
C LEU A 39 -10.81 -6.08 7.50
N VAL A 40 -10.23 -7.17 8.01
CA VAL A 40 -11.00 -8.36 8.42
C VAL A 40 -12.04 -8.00 9.48
N LEU A 41 -11.68 -7.24 10.51
CA LEU A 41 -12.60 -6.83 11.57
C LEU A 41 -13.72 -5.93 11.06
N GLN A 42 -13.41 -4.96 10.20
CA GLN A 42 -14.40 -4.10 9.54
C GLN A 42 -15.41 -4.92 8.73
N ASN A 43 -14.93 -5.92 7.99
CA ASN A 43 -15.78 -6.79 7.18
C ASN A 43 -16.50 -7.88 8.00
N SER A 44 -15.98 -8.25 9.18
CA SER A 44 -16.59 -9.28 10.04
C SER A 44 -17.98 -8.88 10.54
N GLY A 45 -18.20 -7.59 10.83
CA GLY A 45 -19.53 -7.08 11.19
C GLY A 45 -20.56 -7.30 10.09
N VAL A 46 -20.14 -7.14 8.83
CA VAL A 46 -20.99 -7.41 7.64
C VAL A 46 -21.36 -8.88 7.56
N PHE A 47 -20.40 -9.79 7.77
CA PHE A 47 -20.66 -11.23 7.73
C PHE A 47 -21.59 -11.72 8.84
N ILE A 48 -21.49 -11.14 10.05
CA ILE A 48 -22.42 -11.44 11.15
C ILE A 48 -23.84 -11.02 10.79
N VAL A 49 -24.03 -9.80 10.26
CA VAL A 49 -25.35 -9.31 9.83
C VAL A 49 -25.94 -10.20 8.74
N ILE A 50 -25.16 -10.53 7.71
CA ILE A 50 -25.61 -11.42 6.63
C ILE A 50 -25.99 -12.80 7.17
N GLY A 51 -25.17 -13.39 8.05
CA GLY A 51 -25.45 -14.69 8.66
C GLY A 51 -26.73 -14.69 9.50
N THR A 52 -26.99 -13.61 10.23
CA THR A 52 -28.25 -13.45 11.00
C THR A 52 -29.47 -13.27 10.10
N LEU A 53 -29.35 -12.54 8.99
CA LEU A 53 -30.45 -12.31 8.05
C LEU A 53 -30.80 -13.57 7.24
N LEU A 54 -29.79 -14.33 6.85
CA LEU A 54 -29.96 -15.57 6.06
C LEU A 54 -30.28 -16.79 6.93
N GLY A 55 -30.23 -16.65 8.27
CA GLY A 55 -30.57 -17.71 9.21
C GLY A 55 -29.61 -18.91 9.24
N ASP A 56 -28.45 -18.79 8.60
CA ASP A 56 -27.49 -19.89 8.45
C ASP A 56 -26.09 -19.46 8.87
N ILE A 57 -25.83 -19.55 10.18
CA ILE A 57 -24.51 -19.33 10.78
C ILE A 57 -23.55 -20.49 10.47
N ASN A 58 -24.06 -21.68 10.11
CA ASN A 58 -23.22 -22.84 9.81
C ASN A 58 -22.47 -22.69 8.48
N SER A 59 -23.05 -21.95 7.52
CA SER A 59 -22.41 -21.52 6.27
C SER A 59 -21.13 -20.67 6.48
N LEU A 60 -20.94 -20.08 7.67
CA LEU A 60 -19.75 -19.27 7.99
C LEU A 60 -18.45 -20.12 7.99
N SER A 61 -18.57 -21.42 8.27
CA SER A 61 -17.43 -22.37 8.26
C SER A 61 -16.83 -22.55 6.87
N GLY A 62 -17.67 -22.52 5.82
CA GLY A 62 -17.22 -22.57 4.42
C GLY A 62 -16.60 -21.26 3.94
N MET A 63 -16.95 -20.15 4.58
CA MET A 63 -16.44 -18.81 4.24
C MET A 63 -15.01 -18.58 4.74
N ALA A 64 -14.53 -19.35 5.71
CA ALA A 64 -13.13 -19.26 6.16
C ALA A 64 -12.13 -19.54 5.01
N GLY A 65 -12.49 -20.41 4.05
CA GLY A 65 -11.67 -20.68 2.86
C GLY A 65 -11.75 -19.60 1.78
N THR A 66 -12.83 -18.82 1.74
CA THR A 66 -13.03 -17.73 0.75
C THR A 66 -12.60 -16.37 1.28
N LEU A 67 -12.45 -16.22 2.59
CA LEU A 67 -12.03 -14.98 3.25
C LEU A 67 -10.74 -14.39 2.64
N PRO A 68 -9.66 -15.17 2.40
CA PRO A 68 -8.46 -14.64 1.77
C PRO A 68 -8.72 -14.07 0.38
N MET A 69 -9.55 -14.72 -0.44
CA MET A 69 -9.89 -14.26 -1.79
C MET A 69 -10.76 -12.99 -1.77
N VAL A 70 -11.70 -12.90 -0.82
CA VAL A 70 -12.52 -11.69 -0.63
C VAL A 70 -11.66 -10.51 -0.17
N LEU A 71 -10.70 -10.75 0.73
CA LEU A 71 -9.78 -9.71 1.22
C LEU A 71 -8.81 -9.24 0.13
N ILE A 72 -8.34 -10.14 -0.73
CA ILE A 72 -7.51 -9.78 -1.89
C ILE A 72 -8.33 -8.94 -2.89
N GLY A 73 -9.59 -9.29 -3.12
CA GLY A 73 -10.47 -8.57 -4.04
C GLY A 73 -11.07 -7.27 -3.49
N SER A 74 -11.09 -7.07 -2.16
CA SER A 74 -11.67 -5.87 -1.57
C SER A 74 -10.74 -4.65 -1.63
N GLY A 75 -9.44 -4.89 -1.82
CA GLY A 75 -8.40 -3.86 -1.68
C GLY A 75 -8.34 -3.26 -0.28
N TYR A 76 -7.32 -2.44 -0.04
CA TYR A 76 -7.27 -1.59 1.14
C TYR A 76 -8.06 -0.30 0.93
N SER A 77 -8.53 0.30 2.02
CA SER A 77 -9.24 1.58 1.96
C SER A 77 -8.27 2.72 1.64
N ARG A 78 -8.79 3.84 1.14
CA ARG A 78 -7.99 5.05 0.85
C ARG A 78 -7.24 5.53 2.09
N GLU A 79 -7.85 5.39 3.26
CA GLU A 79 -7.23 5.74 4.54
C GLU A 79 -6.03 4.83 4.86
N PHE A 80 -6.14 3.52 4.60
CA PHE A 80 -5.03 2.58 4.83
C PHE A 80 -3.86 2.82 3.87
N GLU A 81 -4.14 3.09 2.60
CA GLU A 81 -3.11 3.48 1.62
C GLU A 81 -2.40 4.78 2.06
N ALA A 82 -3.16 5.79 2.50
CA ALA A 82 -2.60 7.04 3.00
C ALA A 82 -1.74 6.85 4.26
N GLU A 83 -2.19 6.01 5.21
CA GLU A 83 -1.41 5.66 6.41
C GLU A 83 -0.09 4.95 6.03
N ALA A 84 -0.14 4.03 5.08
CA ALA A 84 1.02 3.27 4.61
C ALA A 84 2.00 4.15 3.81
N ASP A 85 1.51 4.96 2.88
CA ASP A 85 2.31 5.90 2.10
C ASP A 85 3.01 6.93 2.98
N LEU A 86 2.33 7.44 4.00
CA LEU A 86 2.93 8.38 4.94
C LEU A 86 4.07 7.74 5.74
N ALA A 87 3.90 6.49 6.17
CA ALA A 87 4.95 5.74 6.86
C ALA A 87 6.15 5.45 5.95
N ALA A 88 5.89 4.98 4.72
CA ALA A 88 6.91 4.75 3.71
C ALA A 88 7.64 6.05 3.35
N ALA A 89 6.93 7.17 3.21
CA ALA A 89 7.51 8.47 2.91
C ALA A 89 8.47 8.95 4.01
N ARG A 90 8.09 8.81 5.28
CA ARG A 90 9.00 9.10 6.41
C ARG A 90 10.26 8.24 6.37
N TYR A 91 10.10 6.94 6.12
CA TYR A 91 11.23 6.02 5.99
C TYR A 91 12.17 6.43 4.83
N LEU A 92 11.61 6.73 3.66
CA LEU A 92 12.38 7.12 2.48
C LEU A 92 13.06 8.48 2.64
N LEU A 93 12.41 9.46 3.26
CA LEU A 93 13.08 10.72 3.61
C LEU A 93 14.23 10.50 4.58
N ALA A 94 14.07 9.66 5.59
CA ALA A 94 15.10 9.39 6.57
C ALA A 94 16.31 8.60 6.00
N THR A 95 16.06 7.70 5.05
CA THR A 95 17.10 6.80 4.52
C THR A 95 17.68 7.23 3.17
N ARG A 96 16.92 7.99 2.37
CA ARG A 96 17.26 8.38 1.00
C ARG A 96 17.14 9.89 0.74
N GLY A 97 16.55 10.65 1.66
CA GLY A 97 16.38 12.11 1.52
C GLY A 97 15.32 12.56 0.49
N THR A 98 14.54 11.63 -0.06
CA THR A 98 13.50 11.92 -1.07
C THR A 98 12.43 10.82 -1.11
N THR A 99 11.21 11.16 -1.57
CA THR A 99 10.14 10.19 -1.86
C THR A 99 10.12 9.77 -3.33
N ALA A 100 11.07 10.26 -4.15
CA ALA A 100 11.12 10.00 -5.59
C ALA A 100 11.07 8.51 -5.98
N PRO A 101 11.72 7.57 -5.26
CA PRO A 101 11.62 6.15 -5.59
C PRO A 101 10.19 5.61 -5.51
N MET A 102 9.42 5.99 -4.47
CA MET A 102 8.01 5.59 -4.34
C MET A 102 7.18 6.17 -5.48
N ARG A 103 7.35 7.48 -5.76
CA ARG A 103 6.62 8.15 -6.85
C ARG A 103 6.91 7.53 -8.23
N SER A 104 8.17 7.15 -8.48
CA SER A 104 8.56 6.46 -9.71
C SER A 104 7.97 5.05 -9.80
N ALA A 105 7.94 4.31 -8.68
CA ALA A 105 7.33 2.98 -8.63
C ALA A 105 5.83 3.03 -8.99
N LEU A 106 5.08 3.95 -8.37
CA LEU A 106 3.66 4.17 -8.65
C LEU A 106 3.43 4.56 -10.12
N ALA A 107 4.25 5.45 -10.67
CA ALA A 107 4.16 5.84 -12.08
C ALA A 107 4.40 4.65 -13.03
N ARG A 108 5.41 3.81 -12.77
CA ARG A 108 5.67 2.59 -13.56
C ARG A 108 4.53 1.59 -13.47
N LEU A 109 3.95 1.43 -12.28
CA LEU A 109 2.80 0.56 -12.05
C LEU A 109 1.57 1.06 -12.83
N LEU A 110 1.32 2.37 -12.86
CA LEU A 110 0.25 3.00 -13.63
C LEU A 110 0.43 2.78 -15.15
N ASP A 111 1.63 3.01 -15.67
CA ASP A 111 1.93 2.83 -17.10
C ASP A 111 1.79 1.37 -17.56
N ASN A 112 2.07 0.42 -16.66
CA ASN A 112 1.98 -1.01 -16.96
C ASN A 112 0.61 -1.62 -16.65
N ALA A 113 -0.22 -0.95 -15.86
CA ALA A 113 -1.61 -1.34 -15.57
C ALA A 113 -2.46 -1.49 -16.85
N ALA A 114 -2.23 -0.60 -17.82
CA ALA A 114 -2.94 -0.61 -19.09
C ALA A 114 -2.58 -1.82 -19.98
N ASN A 115 -1.42 -2.45 -19.74
CA ASN A 115 -0.87 -3.51 -20.59
C ASN A 115 -0.85 -4.89 -19.92
N ALA A 116 -0.92 -4.96 -18.59
CA ALA A 116 -0.95 -6.19 -17.82
C ALA A 116 -1.86 -6.01 -16.60
N SER A 117 -2.80 -6.95 -16.40
CA SER A 117 -3.56 -7.03 -15.14
C SER A 117 -2.59 -7.41 -14.01
N MET A 118 -2.03 -6.39 -13.36
CA MET A 118 -1.04 -6.56 -12.30
C MET A 118 -1.75 -6.88 -10.98
N PRO A 119 -1.43 -8.02 -10.31
CA PRO A 119 -2.08 -8.40 -9.07
C PRO A 119 -1.98 -7.35 -7.95
N TYR A 120 -0.89 -6.57 -7.92
CA TYR A 120 -0.68 -5.49 -6.96
C TYR A 120 -1.78 -4.42 -7.03
N LEU A 121 -2.21 -4.06 -8.24
CA LEU A 121 -3.24 -3.04 -8.48
C LEU A 121 -4.63 -3.46 -8.02
N SER A 122 -4.84 -4.77 -7.86
CA SER A 122 -6.12 -5.31 -7.42
C SER A 122 -6.33 -5.08 -5.92
N SER A 123 -5.25 -5.08 -5.13
CA SER A 123 -5.30 -4.81 -3.69
C SER A 123 -4.92 -3.37 -3.32
N HIS A 124 -4.14 -2.69 -4.16
CA HIS A 124 -3.69 -1.30 -3.98
C HIS A 124 -4.09 -0.47 -5.21
N PRO A 125 -5.24 0.23 -5.18
CA PRO A 125 -5.61 1.13 -6.27
C PRO A 125 -4.55 2.21 -6.44
N GLU A 126 -3.90 2.24 -7.60
CA GLU A 126 -3.00 3.33 -7.97
C GLU A 126 -3.80 4.59 -8.25
N THR A 127 -3.41 5.71 -7.65
CA THR A 127 -4.02 7.01 -7.91
C THR A 127 -2.95 8.06 -8.09
N GLU A 128 -3.14 8.95 -9.07
CA GLU A 128 -2.31 10.15 -9.26
C GLU A 128 -2.24 11.00 -7.97
N GLU A 129 -3.33 10.96 -7.18
CA GLU A 129 -3.45 11.56 -5.85
C GLU A 129 -2.35 11.11 -4.88
N ARG A 130 -1.96 9.82 -4.88
CA ARG A 130 -0.87 9.30 -4.01
C ARG A 130 0.48 9.90 -4.40
N ILE A 131 0.76 10.01 -5.70
CA ILE A 131 2.00 10.62 -6.20
C ILE A 131 2.08 12.08 -5.77
N GLU A 132 0.98 12.83 -5.88
CA GLU A 132 0.89 14.22 -5.45
C GLU A 132 1.06 14.37 -3.94
N ALA A 133 0.38 13.53 -3.14
CA ALA A 133 0.52 13.53 -1.70
C ALA A 133 1.97 13.26 -1.24
N LEU A 134 2.67 12.33 -1.89
CA LEU A 134 4.08 12.04 -1.61
C LEU A 134 5.01 13.20 -1.97
N LEU A 135 4.70 13.94 -3.03
CA LEU A 135 5.45 15.12 -3.44
C LEU A 135 5.26 16.27 -2.45
N GLU A 136 4.02 16.54 -2.05
CA GLU A 136 3.70 17.56 -1.05
C GLU A 136 4.29 17.21 0.32
N PHE A 137 4.24 15.93 0.71
CA PHE A 137 4.90 15.47 1.93
C PHE A 137 6.41 15.72 1.90
N GLU A 138 7.09 15.38 0.80
CA GLU A 138 8.53 15.65 0.63
C GLU A 138 8.82 17.15 0.76
N LYS A 139 8.09 18.02 0.06
CA LYS A 139 8.30 19.48 0.12
C LYS A 139 8.20 20.04 1.53
N ASN A 140 7.24 19.56 2.31
CA ASN A 140 6.97 20.05 3.66
C ASN A 140 7.96 19.51 4.71
N HIS A 141 8.67 18.42 4.41
CA HIS A 141 9.53 17.72 5.38
C HIS A 141 11.00 17.63 4.96
N LYS A 142 11.36 18.12 3.77
CA LYS A 142 12.75 18.29 3.37
C LYS A 142 13.34 19.45 4.19
N PRO A 143 14.48 19.25 4.89
CA PRO A 143 15.12 20.35 5.59
C PRO A 143 15.47 21.45 4.59
N LEU A 144 15.13 22.70 4.93
CA LEU A 144 15.51 23.89 4.17
C LEU A 144 17.03 24.07 4.19
N SER A 145 17.80 23.31 3.40
CA SER A 145 19.21 23.59 3.21
C SER A 145 19.73 23.12 1.85
N ALA A 146 19.64 24.02 0.87
CA ALA A 146 20.60 24.15 -0.24
C ALA A 146 20.47 25.54 -0.87
N GLY A 147 20.53 26.60 -0.05
CA GLY A 147 20.31 27.96 -0.54
C GLY A 147 20.68 29.04 0.48
N ARG A 148 21.94 29.09 0.90
CA ARG A 148 22.61 30.35 1.28
C ARG A 148 24.14 30.15 1.35
N THR A 149 24.76 30.77 0.35
CA THR A 149 26.12 31.30 0.25
C THR A 149 26.86 31.58 1.57
N SER A 150 28.12 31.18 1.62
CA SER A 150 29.22 31.94 2.22
C SER A 150 30.38 31.87 1.21
N ASP A 151 30.37 32.72 0.18
CA ASP A 151 31.29 33.86 0.17
C ASP A 151 31.66 34.39 1.57
N ASP A 152 32.84 33.96 2.02
CA ASP A 152 33.84 34.74 2.75
C ASP A 152 35.24 34.18 2.42
#